data_AF-F5L3U4-F1
#
_entry.id   AF-F5L3U4-F1
#
_cell.length_a   1.000
_cell.length_b   1.000
_cell.length_c   1.000
_cell.angle_alpha   90.00
_cell.angle_beta   90.00
_cell.angle_gamma   90.00
#
_symmetry.space_group_name_H-M   'P 1'
#
loop_
_entity.id
_entity.type
_entity.pdbx_description
1 polymer ?
#
loop_
_entity_poly.entity_id
_entity_poly.type
_entity_poly.pdbx_seq_one_letter_code
_entity_poly.pdbx_strand_id
1 'polypeptide(L)'
;MIQGIKSKKVIFQRHLYVGIFSALLVYVSYQLYFTWGVVPALWPDWGMDHPFWRAWAHAAFVLLFLALILSPAAKLWSPMKRFISWRREFGIWFAVLAFGHGYAIWDRWAQWDVARLFGFEYIEEFGGYILFRPEVGIMNMMGLVIAPMIILLAVTSFDRAVKLLGVSSWKWLHSTLVNVIFYVIMLRGILYLFFFFQYSPPNWRVYPPIWFLYIFLGMAVFVVLLQAAAFVKTVLERRSRRQENAVFQVAAVIGVAIMLIMPMALMTGTVAYFDNRTIKEPPAMAEQTQPQQSYAQSYEMVIETGNQSIHLWARNIDNEPYFRQMIEVDGETVSEKIYRYSERALYVAQLDADMNLVWSKIENIEPEEMGILDVVIGPGAWAEQYGTGEHQIEGLQVTIYSVGEAIADEVFQIPEEAEPMPMRP
;
A
#
# COMPACT_ATOMS: atom_id res chain seq x y z
N MET A 1 35.46 -16.18 -9.51
CA MET A 1 34.68 -17.28 -8.91
C MET A 1 34.73 -17.16 -7.41
N ILE A 2 33.80 -16.42 -6.82
CA ILE A 2 33.85 -16.03 -5.40
C ILE A 2 33.20 -17.09 -4.50
N GLN A 3 32.54 -18.10 -5.06
CA GLN A 3 31.85 -19.13 -4.27
C GLN A 3 32.02 -20.56 -4.80
N GLY A 4 33.04 -20.83 -5.63
CA GLY A 4 33.33 -22.20 -6.08
C GLY A 4 32.29 -22.85 -7.02
N ILE A 5 31.18 -22.18 -7.35
CA ILE A 5 30.21 -22.68 -8.33
C ILE A 5 30.79 -22.50 -9.73
N LYS A 6 31.29 -23.58 -10.32
CA LYS A 6 31.88 -23.58 -11.66
C LYS A 6 30.85 -23.75 -12.78
N SER A 7 29.67 -24.27 -12.47
CA SER A 7 28.66 -24.64 -13.47
C SER A 7 27.66 -23.51 -13.71
N LYS A 8 27.58 -23.03 -14.97
CA LYS A 8 26.54 -22.10 -15.41
C LYS A 8 25.13 -22.65 -15.17
N LYS A 9 24.94 -23.98 -15.30
CA LYS A 9 23.66 -24.66 -15.03
C LYS A 9 23.22 -24.47 -13.58
N VAL A 10 24.13 -24.59 -12.62
CA VAL A 10 23.83 -24.40 -11.19
C VAL A 10 23.45 -22.94 -10.93
N ILE A 11 24.21 -21.98 -11.47
CA ILE A 11 23.88 -20.55 -11.32
C ILE A 11 22.48 -20.26 -11.86
N PHE A 12 22.18 -20.74 -13.07
CA PHE A 12 20.86 -20.58 -13.69
C PHE A 12 19.74 -21.18 -12.83
N GLN A 13 19.92 -22.43 -12.38
CA GLN A 13 18.94 -23.10 -11.50
C GLN A 13 18.67 -22.32 -10.21
N ARG A 14 19.71 -21.75 -9.59
CA ARG A 14 19.53 -20.95 -8.37
C ARG A 14 18.76 -19.66 -8.64
N HIS A 15 19.08 -18.97 -9.73
CA HIS A 15 18.31 -17.79 -10.15
C HIS A 15 16.86 -18.16 -10.45
N LEU A 16 16.61 -19.28 -11.11
CA LEU A 16 15.25 -19.79 -11.36
C LEU A 16 14.51 -20.06 -10.06
N TYR A 17 15.13 -20.76 -9.10
CA TYR A 17 14.50 -21.03 -7.80
C TYR A 17 14.19 -19.77 -7.02
N VAL A 18 15.13 -18.81 -6.95
CA VAL A 18 14.88 -17.55 -6.23
C VAL A 18 13.86 -16.71 -6.99
N GLY A 19 13.82 -16.76 -8.33
CA GLY A 19 12.82 -16.09 -9.15
C GLY A 19 11.40 -16.60 -8.93
N ILE A 20 11.22 -17.92 -8.94
CA ILE A 20 9.93 -18.57 -8.61
C ILE A 20 9.52 -18.20 -7.19
N PHE A 21 10.45 -18.29 -6.23
CA PHE A 21 10.19 -17.89 -4.85
C PHE A 21 9.78 -16.40 -4.74
N SER A 22 10.41 -15.53 -5.53
CA SER A 22 10.11 -14.10 -5.58
C SER A 22 8.70 -13.84 -6.12
N ALA A 23 8.32 -14.50 -7.21
CA ALA A 23 6.97 -14.41 -7.77
C ALA A 23 5.90 -14.90 -6.78
N LEU A 24 6.17 -16.01 -6.08
CA LEU A 24 5.29 -16.51 -5.01
C LEU A 24 5.17 -15.52 -3.86
N LEU A 25 6.26 -14.87 -3.43
CA LEU A 25 6.21 -13.84 -2.38
C LEU A 25 5.37 -12.62 -2.79
N VAL A 26 5.49 -12.16 -4.04
CA VAL A 26 4.65 -11.08 -4.57
C VAL A 26 3.19 -11.53 -4.58
N TYR A 27 2.89 -12.70 -5.11
CA TYR A 27 1.52 -13.23 -5.16
C TYR A 27 0.90 -13.37 -3.77
N VAL A 28 1.61 -13.99 -2.82
CA VAL A 28 1.12 -14.15 -1.44
C VAL A 28 0.94 -12.80 -0.77
N SER A 29 1.87 -11.86 -0.96
CA SER A 29 1.73 -10.51 -0.39
C SER A 29 0.53 -9.77 -0.98
N TYR A 30 0.30 -9.91 -2.28
CA TYR A 30 -0.89 -9.36 -2.95
C TYR A 30 -2.18 -9.97 -2.40
N GLN A 31 -2.24 -11.30 -2.24
CA GLN A 31 -3.39 -11.99 -1.64
C GLN A 31 -3.61 -11.59 -0.17
N LEU A 32 -2.54 -11.40 0.60
CA LEU A 32 -2.64 -10.88 1.97
C LEU A 32 -3.23 -9.47 1.98
N TYR A 33 -2.87 -8.61 1.03
CA TYR A 33 -3.51 -7.31 0.89
C TYR A 33 -4.96 -7.40 0.42
N PHE A 34 -5.28 -8.28 -0.51
CA PHE A 34 -6.65 -8.44 -0.99
C PHE A 34 -7.58 -8.99 0.10
N THR A 35 -7.11 -10.00 0.85
CA THR A 35 -7.92 -10.72 1.85
C THR A 35 -7.92 -10.02 3.22
N TRP A 36 -6.78 -9.49 3.63
CA TRP A 36 -6.57 -8.93 4.98
C TRP A 36 -6.15 -7.46 4.98
N GLY A 37 -5.65 -6.96 3.86
CA GLY A 37 -5.41 -5.53 3.63
C GLY A 37 -6.67 -4.85 3.12
N VAL A 38 -7.79 -5.17 3.79
CA VAL A 38 -9.06 -4.46 3.87
C VAL A 38 -9.33 -3.59 2.64
N VAL A 39 -10.16 -4.07 1.72
CA VAL A 39 -10.76 -3.29 0.62
C VAL A 39 -11.30 -1.91 1.11
N PRO A 40 -11.80 -1.75 2.36
CA PRO A 40 -12.07 -0.43 2.98
C PRO A 40 -10.87 0.44 3.42
N ALA A 41 -9.62 -0.05 3.43
CA ALA A 41 -8.41 0.68 3.85
C ALA A 41 -7.66 1.34 2.71
N LEU A 42 -8.12 1.12 1.48
CA LEU A 42 -7.62 1.85 0.33
C LEU A 42 -8.15 3.26 0.48
N TRP A 43 -7.26 4.25 0.37
CA TRP A 43 -7.79 5.56 0.07
C TRP A 43 -8.67 5.42 -1.20
N PRO A 44 -9.84 6.06 -1.27
CA PRO A 44 -10.64 6.05 -2.48
C PRO A 44 -9.82 6.42 -3.73
N ASP A 45 -8.83 7.33 -3.59
CA ASP A 45 -7.91 7.76 -4.67
C ASP A 45 -6.76 6.79 -4.98
N TRP A 46 -6.56 5.72 -4.19
CA TRP A 46 -5.47 4.77 -4.40
C TRP A 46 -5.88 3.55 -5.24
N GLY A 47 -7.18 3.26 -5.31
CA GLY A 47 -7.76 2.23 -6.17
C GLY A 47 -7.20 0.81 -6.01
N MET A 48 -7.52 -0.05 -6.97
CA MET A 48 -7.11 -1.47 -6.99
C MET A 48 -5.62 -1.70 -7.28
N ASP A 49 -4.90 -0.68 -7.74
CA ASP A 49 -3.46 -0.78 -8.00
C ASP A 49 -2.65 -0.80 -6.71
N HIS A 50 -3.26 -0.33 -5.63
CA HIS A 50 -2.53 -0.07 -4.43
C HIS A 50 -2.11 -1.34 -3.60
N PRO A 51 -2.83 -2.46 -3.63
CA PRO A 51 -2.31 -3.75 -3.17
C PRO A 51 -1.11 -4.25 -3.98
N PHE A 52 -1.11 -4.00 -5.29
CA PHE A 52 -0.12 -4.54 -6.23
C PHE A 52 1.28 -4.01 -5.95
N TRP A 53 1.51 -2.70 -6.03
CA TRP A 53 2.82 -2.11 -5.75
C TRP A 53 3.37 -2.35 -4.33
N ARG A 54 2.53 -2.53 -3.29
CA ARG A 54 2.98 -2.90 -1.93
C ARG A 54 3.48 -4.34 -1.88
N ALA A 55 2.83 -5.25 -2.61
CA ALA A 55 3.25 -6.65 -2.68
C ALA A 55 4.69 -6.78 -3.20
N TRP A 56 5.07 -5.97 -4.20
CA TRP A 56 6.45 -5.90 -4.69
C TRP A 56 7.44 -5.42 -3.63
N ALA A 57 7.10 -4.36 -2.89
CA ALA A 57 7.96 -3.84 -1.82
C ALA A 57 8.21 -4.88 -0.72
N HIS A 58 7.16 -5.57 -0.28
CA HIS A 58 7.24 -6.58 0.76
C HIS A 58 8.03 -7.81 0.34
N ALA A 59 7.80 -8.32 -0.87
CA ALA A 59 8.58 -9.41 -1.41
C ALA A 59 10.07 -9.01 -1.53
N ALA A 60 10.38 -7.79 -1.98
CA ALA A 60 11.74 -7.26 -1.99
C ALA A 60 12.35 -7.25 -0.58
N PHE A 61 11.61 -6.74 0.42
CA PHE A 61 12.08 -6.68 1.81
C PHE A 61 12.37 -8.07 2.40
N VAL A 62 11.56 -9.09 2.10
CA VAL A 62 11.83 -10.48 2.51
C VAL A 62 13.16 -10.97 1.94
N LEU A 63 13.45 -10.69 0.66
CA LEU A 63 14.72 -11.09 0.05
C LEU A 63 15.92 -10.34 0.66
N LEU A 64 15.76 -9.04 0.96
CA LEU A 64 16.77 -8.26 1.67
C LEU A 64 17.03 -8.84 3.06
N PHE A 65 15.98 -9.16 3.81
CA PHE A 65 16.06 -9.82 5.11
C PHE A 65 16.86 -11.12 5.01
N LEU A 66 16.51 -12.02 4.08
CA LEU A 66 17.23 -13.27 3.86
C LEU A 66 18.71 -13.02 3.53
N ALA A 67 19.02 -12.04 2.68
CA ALA A 67 20.40 -11.69 2.34
C ALA A 67 21.20 -11.18 3.55
N LEU A 68 20.57 -10.44 4.47
CA LEU A 68 21.20 -9.85 5.65
C LEU A 68 21.40 -10.83 6.79
N ILE A 69 20.47 -11.76 7.03
CA ILE A 69 20.59 -12.71 8.14
C ILE A 69 21.63 -13.81 7.90
N LEU A 70 21.92 -14.17 6.65
CA LEU A 70 22.77 -15.32 6.33
C LEU A 70 24.19 -15.23 6.93
N SER A 71 24.81 -14.05 6.88
CA SER A 71 26.19 -13.90 7.35
C SER A 71 26.29 -13.90 8.89
N PRO A 72 25.50 -13.11 9.62
CA PRO A 72 25.42 -13.19 11.08
C PRO A 72 24.97 -14.57 11.58
N ALA A 73 23.95 -15.17 10.97
CA ALA A 73 23.47 -16.51 11.33
C ALA A 73 24.58 -17.56 11.20
N ALA A 74 25.36 -17.53 10.12
CA ALA A 74 26.47 -18.46 9.92
C ALA A 74 27.64 -18.28 10.89
N LYS A 75 27.76 -17.12 11.53
CA LYS A 75 28.71 -16.90 12.64
C LYS A 75 28.20 -17.52 13.92
N LEU A 76 26.91 -17.39 14.21
CA LEU A 76 26.29 -17.95 15.41
C LEU A 76 26.12 -19.47 15.30
N TRP A 77 25.72 -19.97 14.14
CA TRP A 77 25.36 -21.36 13.89
C TRP A 77 26.02 -21.91 12.61
N SER A 78 26.99 -22.82 12.77
CA SER A 78 27.80 -23.38 11.67
C SER A 78 26.99 -24.01 10.51
N PRO A 79 25.87 -24.72 10.73
CA PRO A 79 25.04 -25.25 9.64
C PRO A 79 24.58 -24.18 8.65
N MET A 80 24.40 -22.92 9.08
CA MET A 80 23.99 -21.84 8.18
C MET A 80 25.05 -21.44 7.14
N LYS A 81 26.31 -21.87 7.32
CA LYS A 81 27.37 -21.66 6.33
C LYS A 81 27.03 -22.23 4.95
N ARG A 82 26.25 -23.33 4.90
CA ARG A 82 25.80 -23.95 3.64
C ARG A 82 24.92 -23.02 2.78
N PHE A 83 24.25 -22.06 3.42
CA PHE A 83 23.33 -21.15 2.76
C PHE A 83 23.95 -19.81 2.37
N ILE A 84 25.16 -19.49 2.86
CA ILE A 84 25.85 -18.21 2.53
C ILE A 84 25.95 -18.00 1.02
N SER A 85 26.10 -19.09 0.27
CA SER A 85 26.21 -18.99 -1.18
C SER A 85 24.97 -18.40 -1.84
N TRP A 86 23.78 -18.49 -1.22
CA TRP A 86 22.50 -18.00 -1.78
C TRP A 86 22.32 -16.49 -1.61
N ARG A 87 23.17 -15.85 -0.80
CA ARG A 87 23.10 -14.42 -0.51
C ARG A 87 23.12 -13.56 -1.78
N ARG A 88 23.88 -13.97 -2.79
CA ARG A 88 24.02 -13.24 -4.05
C ARG A 88 22.71 -13.25 -4.83
N GLU A 89 22.10 -14.42 -4.99
CA GLU A 89 20.84 -14.57 -5.70
C GLU A 89 19.71 -13.82 -4.98
N PHE A 90 19.64 -13.89 -3.64
CA PHE A 90 18.69 -13.09 -2.87
C PHE A 90 18.90 -11.57 -3.06
N GLY A 91 20.15 -11.09 -3.03
CA GLY A 91 20.45 -9.68 -3.24
C GLY A 91 20.11 -9.18 -4.66
N ILE A 92 20.33 -10.00 -5.68
CA ILE A 92 19.97 -9.67 -7.07
C ILE A 92 18.45 -9.61 -7.23
N TRP A 93 17.72 -10.61 -6.74
CA TRP A 93 16.26 -10.62 -6.84
C TRP A 93 15.60 -9.56 -5.94
N PHE A 94 16.20 -9.20 -4.80
CA PHE A 94 15.83 -8.01 -4.04
C PHE A 94 15.88 -6.76 -4.93
N ALA A 95 16.99 -6.56 -5.65
CA ALA A 95 17.12 -5.41 -6.55
C ALA A 95 16.05 -5.42 -7.65
N VAL A 96 15.84 -6.57 -8.31
CA VAL A 96 14.80 -6.73 -9.35
C VAL A 96 13.41 -6.35 -8.82
N LEU A 97 13.01 -6.88 -7.65
CA LEU A 97 11.71 -6.56 -7.06
C LEU A 97 11.62 -5.11 -6.58
N ALA A 98 12.71 -4.52 -6.06
CA ALA A 98 12.74 -3.11 -5.68
C ALA A 98 12.57 -2.19 -6.90
N PHE A 99 13.14 -2.52 -8.06
CA PHE A 99 12.88 -1.80 -9.31
C PHE A 99 11.45 -1.98 -9.79
N GLY A 100 10.90 -3.19 -9.71
CA GLY A 100 9.48 -3.42 -10.04
C GLY A 100 8.54 -2.61 -9.15
N HIS A 101 8.83 -2.50 -7.85
CA HIS A 101 8.12 -1.63 -6.93
C HIS A 101 8.23 -0.15 -7.34
N GLY A 102 9.44 0.35 -7.59
CA GLY A 102 9.66 1.73 -8.03
C GLY A 102 8.98 2.05 -9.36
N TYR A 103 8.99 1.10 -10.30
CA TYR A 103 8.27 1.21 -11.56
C TYR A 103 6.76 1.26 -11.35
N ALA A 104 6.20 0.42 -10.48
CA ALA A 104 4.78 0.43 -10.19
C ALA A 104 4.34 1.77 -9.54
N ILE A 105 5.18 2.36 -8.68
CA ILE A 105 4.97 3.71 -8.13
C ILE A 105 5.00 4.77 -9.22
N TRP A 106 5.95 4.67 -10.14
CA TRP A 106 6.08 5.63 -11.23
C TRP A 106 4.92 5.57 -12.23
N ASP A 107 4.49 4.36 -12.60
CA ASP A 107 3.45 4.11 -13.59
C ASP A 107 2.04 4.32 -13.01
N ARG A 108 1.72 3.71 -11.87
CA ARG A 108 0.35 3.66 -11.35
C ARG A 108 -0.03 4.83 -10.46
N TRP A 109 0.91 5.31 -9.66
CA TRP A 109 0.66 6.43 -8.75
C TRP A 109 1.08 7.76 -9.30
N ALA A 110 2.35 7.86 -9.70
CA ALA A 110 2.86 9.11 -10.22
C ALA A 110 2.32 9.37 -11.62
N GLN A 111 1.86 8.33 -12.35
CA GLN A 111 1.35 8.45 -13.72
C GLN A 111 2.32 9.23 -14.62
N TRP A 112 3.62 8.96 -14.44
CA TRP A 112 4.71 9.62 -15.15
C TRP A 112 4.87 11.13 -14.86
N ASP A 113 4.22 11.65 -13.81
CA ASP A 113 4.34 13.01 -13.31
C ASP A 113 5.36 13.10 -12.14
N VAL A 114 6.38 13.95 -12.33
CA VAL A 114 7.45 14.16 -11.34
C VAL A 114 6.93 14.86 -10.08
N ALA A 115 6.06 15.85 -10.21
CA ALA A 115 5.47 16.55 -9.07
C ALA A 115 4.63 15.58 -8.23
N ARG A 116 3.79 14.77 -8.89
CA ARG A 116 2.96 13.74 -8.23
C ARG A 116 3.80 12.66 -7.55
N LEU A 117 4.94 12.27 -8.13
CA LEU A 117 5.89 11.37 -7.48
C LEU A 117 6.37 11.92 -6.12
N PHE A 118 6.52 13.24 -5.99
CA PHE A 118 6.90 13.91 -4.76
C PHE A 118 5.70 14.35 -3.90
N GLY A 119 4.48 13.92 -4.24
CA GLY A 119 3.26 14.22 -3.49
C GLY A 119 2.71 15.62 -3.73
N PHE A 120 3.15 16.30 -4.79
CA PHE A 120 2.58 17.57 -5.23
C PHE A 120 1.47 17.34 -6.26
N GLU A 121 0.46 18.19 -6.22
CA GLU A 121 -0.64 18.20 -7.19
C GLU A 121 -0.93 19.63 -7.62
N TYR A 122 -1.19 19.82 -8.92
CA TYR A 122 -1.57 21.12 -9.46
C TYR A 122 -3.06 21.31 -9.30
N ILE A 123 -3.46 22.38 -8.61
CA ILE A 123 -4.87 22.72 -8.43
C ILE A 123 -5.16 24.00 -9.21
N GLU A 124 -6.05 23.88 -10.20
CA GLU A 124 -6.40 24.99 -11.10
C GLU A 124 -6.96 26.19 -10.33
N GLU A 125 -7.76 25.94 -9.28
CA GLU A 125 -8.38 26.97 -8.43
C GLU A 125 -7.35 27.88 -7.75
N PHE A 126 -6.17 27.33 -7.43
CA PHE A 126 -5.06 28.08 -6.83
C PHE A 126 -4.01 28.50 -7.87
N GLY A 127 -4.16 28.07 -9.12
CA GLY A 127 -3.19 28.30 -10.21
C GLY A 127 -1.78 27.77 -9.91
N GLY A 128 -1.64 26.76 -9.05
CA GLY A 128 -0.34 26.35 -8.51
C GLY A 128 -0.29 24.93 -7.96
N TYR A 129 0.95 24.47 -7.71
CA TYR A 129 1.21 23.19 -7.05
C TYR A 129 1.10 23.32 -5.54
N ILE A 130 0.41 22.38 -4.91
CA ILE A 130 0.38 22.25 -3.45
C ILE A 130 0.93 20.88 -3.03
N LEU A 131 1.47 20.81 -1.80
CA LEU A 131 1.92 19.55 -1.22
C LEU A 131 0.71 18.78 -0.71
N PHE A 132 0.09 18.01 -1.59
CA PHE A 132 -1.13 17.27 -1.30
C PHE A 132 -0.86 16.05 -0.41
N ARG A 133 0.25 15.31 -0.65
CA ARG A 133 0.59 14.05 0.02
C ARG A 133 2.03 14.04 0.54
N PRO A 134 2.33 14.84 1.59
CA PRO A 134 3.68 14.93 2.16
C PRO A 134 4.25 13.57 2.59
N GLU A 135 3.40 12.69 3.10
CA GLU A 135 3.75 11.35 3.55
C GLU A 135 4.15 10.43 2.40
N VAL A 136 3.55 10.56 1.21
CA VAL A 136 3.98 9.79 0.03
C VAL A 136 5.26 10.37 -0.56
N GLY A 137 5.32 11.71 -0.64
CA GLY A 137 6.48 12.44 -1.15
C GLY A 137 7.77 12.08 -0.42
N ILE A 138 7.78 12.14 0.92
CA ILE A 138 8.97 11.81 1.71
C ILE A 138 9.40 10.35 1.52
N MET A 139 8.45 9.41 1.41
CA MET A 139 8.74 8.00 1.18
C MET A 139 9.37 7.79 -0.20
N ASN A 140 8.84 8.45 -1.22
CA ASN A 140 9.37 8.37 -2.58
C ASN A 140 10.77 9.00 -2.68
N MET A 141 11.02 10.12 -2.01
CA MET A 141 12.37 10.69 -1.88
C MET A 141 13.36 9.69 -1.27
N MET A 142 12.98 9.01 -0.17
CA MET A 142 13.83 7.96 0.42
C MET A 142 14.12 6.83 -0.57
N GLY A 143 13.11 6.41 -1.34
CA GLY A 143 13.24 5.41 -2.40
C GLY A 143 14.22 5.84 -3.49
N LEU A 144 14.11 7.08 -3.96
CA LEU A 144 15.01 7.65 -4.96
C LEU A 144 16.46 7.78 -4.46
N VAL A 145 16.66 8.09 -3.18
CA VAL A 145 18.00 8.13 -2.57
C VAL A 145 18.67 6.76 -2.58
N ILE A 146 17.93 5.69 -2.25
CA ILE A 146 18.51 4.33 -2.19
C ILE A 146 18.56 3.64 -3.55
N ALA A 147 17.74 4.04 -4.53
CA ALA A 147 17.67 3.38 -5.84
C ALA A 147 19.04 3.31 -6.54
N PRO A 148 19.84 4.39 -6.67
CA PRO A 148 21.19 4.32 -7.24
C PRO A 148 22.12 3.36 -6.49
N MET A 149 21.97 3.25 -5.16
CA MET A 149 22.76 2.32 -4.35
C MET A 149 22.38 0.86 -4.66
N ILE A 150 21.08 0.59 -4.84
CA ILE A 150 20.57 -0.72 -5.24
C ILE A 150 21.06 -1.07 -6.65
N ILE A 151 21.03 -0.14 -7.62
CA ILE A 151 21.62 -0.32 -8.96
C ILE A 151 23.09 -0.71 -8.82
N LEU A 152 23.85 0.06 -8.05
CA LEU A 152 25.29 -0.15 -7.89
C LEU A 152 25.59 -1.52 -7.28
N LEU A 153 24.81 -1.98 -6.30
CA LEU A 153 24.94 -3.33 -5.74
C LEU A 153 24.60 -4.41 -6.77
N ALA A 154 23.52 -4.24 -7.54
CA ALA A 154 23.12 -5.20 -8.57
C ALA A 154 24.17 -5.31 -9.68
N VAL A 155 24.64 -4.18 -10.21
CA VAL A 155 25.68 -4.13 -11.25
C VAL A 155 27.01 -4.67 -10.73
N THR A 156 27.33 -4.52 -9.44
CA THR A 156 28.56 -5.10 -8.89
C THR A 156 28.38 -6.52 -8.35
N SER A 157 27.22 -7.15 -8.55
CA SER A 157 26.94 -8.52 -8.12
C SER A 157 27.44 -9.59 -9.11
N PHE A 158 28.52 -9.34 -9.86
CA PHE A 158 29.12 -10.32 -10.75
C PHE A 158 30.64 -10.51 -10.62
N ASP A 159 31.12 -11.68 -11.04
CA ASP A 159 32.51 -12.10 -10.82
C ASP A 159 33.55 -11.16 -11.45
N ARG A 160 33.26 -10.60 -12.63
CA ARG A 160 34.11 -9.60 -13.28
C ARG A 160 34.22 -8.30 -12.46
N ALA A 161 33.14 -7.85 -11.81
CA ALA A 161 33.17 -6.64 -10.98
C ALA A 161 34.09 -6.83 -9.78
N VAL A 162 34.13 -8.02 -9.20
CA VAL A 162 35.04 -8.31 -8.08
C VAL A 162 36.48 -8.45 -8.52
N LYS A 163 36.71 -9.00 -9.73
CA LYS A 163 38.05 -8.98 -10.33
C LYS A 163 38.53 -7.55 -10.59
N LEU A 164 37.64 -6.67 -11.04
CA LEU A 164 37.93 -5.27 -11.32
C LEU A 164 38.21 -4.46 -10.05
N LEU A 165 37.34 -4.56 -9.05
CA LEU A 165 37.42 -3.75 -7.82
C LEU A 165 38.39 -4.33 -6.77
N GLY A 166 38.69 -5.62 -6.86
CA GLY A 166 39.35 -6.38 -5.80
C GLY A 166 38.39 -6.78 -4.68
N VAL A 167 38.69 -7.91 -4.02
CA VAL A 167 37.81 -8.53 -3.02
C VAL A 167 37.53 -7.60 -1.82
N SER A 168 38.55 -6.87 -1.36
CA SER A 168 38.44 -5.98 -0.20
C SER A 168 37.48 -4.82 -0.49
N SER A 169 37.72 -4.07 -1.58
CA SER A 169 36.91 -2.92 -1.99
C SER A 169 35.49 -3.34 -2.35
N TRP A 170 35.32 -4.44 -3.07
CA TRP A 170 34.00 -4.99 -3.38
C TRP A 170 33.21 -5.33 -2.11
N LYS A 171 33.87 -6.00 -1.15
CA LYS A 171 33.23 -6.36 0.11
C LYS A 171 32.87 -5.13 0.93
N TRP A 172 33.75 -4.13 0.98
CA TRP A 172 33.47 -2.85 1.65
C TRP A 172 32.25 -2.18 1.01
N LEU A 173 32.24 -2.01 -0.31
CA LEU A 173 31.12 -1.41 -1.06
C LEU A 173 29.80 -2.11 -0.74
N HIS A 174 29.78 -3.44 -0.86
CA HIS A 174 28.59 -4.25 -0.60
C HIS A 174 28.13 -4.19 0.84
N SER A 175 29.05 -4.20 1.80
CA SER A 175 28.70 -4.17 3.23
C SER A 175 28.22 -2.78 3.66
N THR A 176 28.84 -1.72 3.15
CA THR A 176 28.46 -0.34 3.49
C THR A 176 27.09 -0.01 2.91
N LEU A 177 26.92 -0.18 1.60
CA LEU A 177 25.66 0.22 0.94
C LEU A 177 24.47 -0.61 1.39
N VAL A 178 24.62 -1.92 1.59
CA VAL A 178 23.49 -2.74 2.05
C VAL A 178 22.99 -2.32 3.44
N ASN A 179 23.90 -1.89 4.32
CA ASN A 179 23.53 -1.39 5.63
C ASN A 179 22.82 -0.03 5.53
N VAL A 180 23.31 0.88 4.69
CA VAL A 180 22.63 2.17 4.45
C VAL A 180 21.22 1.94 3.89
N ILE A 181 21.11 1.11 2.85
CA ILE A 181 19.81 0.75 2.25
C ILE A 181 18.88 0.16 3.30
N PHE A 182 19.37 -0.78 4.11
CA PHE A 182 18.59 -1.40 5.17
C PHE A 182 18.05 -0.37 6.17
N TYR A 183 18.89 0.49 6.74
CA TYR A 183 18.44 1.49 7.71
C TYR A 183 17.49 2.53 7.11
N VAL A 184 17.67 2.93 5.86
CA VAL A 184 16.71 3.82 5.17
C VAL A 184 15.36 3.12 4.95
N ILE A 185 15.36 1.85 4.52
CA ILE A 185 14.12 1.06 4.36
C ILE A 185 13.42 0.86 5.71
N MET A 186 14.17 0.65 6.80
CA MET A 186 13.59 0.56 8.14
C MET A 186 12.93 1.86 8.57
N LEU A 187 13.62 3.00 8.39
CA LEU A 187 13.06 4.31 8.68
C LEU A 187 11.81 4.56 7.85
N ARG A 188 11.86 4.25 6.55
CA ARG A 188 10.70 4.31 5.65
C ARG A 188 9.54 3.46 6.19
N GLY A 189 9.78 2.20 6.58
CA GLY A 189 8.75 1.30 7.10
C GLY A 189 8.17 1.73 8.46
N ILE A 190 8.99 2.28 9.35
CA ILE A 190 8.52 2.78 10.66
C ILE A 190 7.71 4.08 10.49
N LEU A 191 8.20 5.01 9.67
CA LEU A 191 7.42 6.20 9.32
C LEU A 191 6.14 5.82 8.59
N TYR A 192 6.14 4.77 7.79
CA TYR A 192 4.93 4.26 7.15
C TYR A 192 3.91 3.81 8.21
N LEU A 193 4.34 3.02 9.20
CA LEU A 193 3.48 2.64 10.33
C LEU A 193 2.97 3.86 11.11
N PHE A 194 3.76 4.93 11.18
CA PHE A 194 3.40 6.14 11.91
C PHE A 194 2.49 7.09 11.12
N PHE A 195 2.70 7.31 9.82
CA PHE A 195 1.88 8.23 9.03
C PHE A 195 0.54 7.62 8.63
N PHE A 196 0.50 6.31 8.38
CA PHE A 196 -0.67 5.65 7.79
C PHE A 196 -1.51 4.86 8.79
N PHE A 197 -1.30 4.93 10.10
CA PHE A 197 -2.20 4.30 11.09
C PHE A 197 -2.60 5.25 12.22
N GLN A 198 -2.57 6.55 11.95
CA GLN A 198 -2.92 7.59 12.91
C GLN A 198 -4.03 8.45 12.34
N TYR A 199 -4.89 8.96 13.23
CA TYR A 199 -5.83 10.01 12.86
C TYR A 199 -5.05 11.27 12.48
N SER A 200 -5.20 11.71 11.23
CA SER A 200 -4.64 12.97 10.75
C SER A 200 -5.75 13.88 10.21
N PRO A 201 -5.71 15.18 10.56
CA PRO A 201 -6.55 16.17 9.90
C PRO A 201 -6.27 16.23 8.38
N PRO A 202 -7.22 16.70 7.57
CA PRO A 202 -8.55 17.17 7.95
C PRO A 202 -9.59 16.05 8.07
N ASN A 203 -9.34 14.90 7.47
CA ASN A 203 -10.37 13.87 7.26
C ASN A 203 -10.55 12.93 8.47
N TRP A 204 -9.64 12.99 9.45
CA TRP A 204 -9.65 12.15 10.67
C TRP A 204 -9.93 10.68 10.37
N ARG A 205 -9.38 10.17 9.26
CA ARG A 205 -9.54 8.77 8.83
C ARG A 205 -8.45 7.91 9.46
N VAL A 206 -8.80 6.68 9.83
CA VAL A 206 -7.85 5.67 10.27
C VAL A 206 -7.90 4.46 9.36
N TYR A 207 -6.70 4.00 9.02
CA TYR A 207 -6.51 2.75 8.31
C TYR A 207 -6.71 1.61 9.29
N PRO A 208 -7.52 0.60 8.94
CA PRO A 208 -7.60 -0.60 9.75
C PRO A 208 -6.21 -1.24 9.84
N PRO A 209 -5.82 -1.69 11.03
CA PRO A 209 -4.47 -2.13 11.30
C PRO A 209 -4.10 -3.34 10.44
N ILE A 210 -3.03 -3.21 9.67
CA ILE A 210 -2.51 -4.32 8.86
C ILE A 210 -1.55 -5.13 9.72
N TRP A 211 -2.08 -6.15 10.40
CA TRP A 211 -1.36 -6.94 11.41
C TRP A 211 -0.02 -7.50 10.92
N PHE A 212 0.09 -7.89 9.64
CA PHE A 212 1.31 -8.48 9.11
C PHE A 212 2.44 -7.45 8.90
N LEU A 213 2.18 -6.14 8.99
CA LEU A 213 3.25 -5.14 9.02
C LEU A 213 4.13 -5.26 10.27
N TYR A 214 3.56 -5.72 11.39
CA TYR A 214 4.34 -6.01 12.60
C TYR A 214 5.30 -7.19 12.41
N ILE A 215 5.00 -8.13 11.49
CA ILE A 215 5.95 -9.19 11.11
C ILE A 215 7.19 -8.56 10.45
N PHE A 216 6.99 -7.63 9.51
CA PHE A 216 8.12 -6.96 8.84
C PHE A 216 8.96 -6.12 9.81
N LEU A 217 8.31 -5.43 10.77
CA LEU A 217 9.01 -4.76 11.86
C LEU A 217 9.83 -5.75 12.70
N GLY A 218 9.23 -6.89 13.07
CA GLY A 218 9.91 -7.97 13.80
C GLY A 218 11.12 -8.53 13.03
N MET A 219 11.00 -8.73 11.72
CA MET A 219 12.10 -9.13 10.85
C MET A 219 13.24 -8.11 10.88
N ALA A 220 12.91 -6.82 10.84
CA ALA A 220 13.87 -5.74 10.87
C ALA A 220 14.65 -5.71 12.20
N VAL A 221 13.94 -5.78 13.33
CA VAL A 221 14.55 -5.89 14.67
C VAL A 221 15.41 -7.14 14.78
N PHE A 222 14.94 -8.27 14.26
CA PHE A 222 15.67 -9.54 14.27
C PHE A 222 17.03 -9.43 13.56
N VAL A 223 17.09 -8.76 12.39
CA VAL A 223 18.36 -8.55 11.68
C VAL A 223 19.38 -7.82 12.56
N VAL A 224 18.96 -6.74 13.22
CA VAL A 224 19.86 -5.92 14.06
C VAL A 224 20.34 -6.70 15.28
N LEU A 225 19.44 -7.41 15.96
CA LEU A 225 19.79 -8.28 17.08
C LEU A 225 20.78 -9.38 16.67
N LEU A 226 20.55 -10.00 15.52
CA LEU A 226 21.41 -11.06 14.99
C LEU A 226 22.80 -10.53 14.61
N GLN A 227 22.87 -9.34 14.00
CA GLN A 227 24.13 -8.66 13.69
C GLN A 227 24.90 -8.30 14.95
N ALA A 228 24.22 -7.74 15.96
CA ALA A 228 24.81 -7.42 17.26
C ALA A 228 25.36 -8.68 17.96
N ALA A 229 24.59 -9.76 18.01
CA ALA A 229 25.02 -11.03 18.58
C ALA A 229 26.23 -11.63 17.84
N ALA A 230 26.22 -11.60 16.49
CA ALA A 230 27.35 -12.08 15.69
C ALA A 230 28.61 -11.23 15.88
N PHE A 231 28.46 -9.91 16.05
CA PHE A 231 29.55 -9.00 16.38
C PHE A 231 30.16 -9.35 17.74
N VAL A 232 29.33 -9.45 18.79
CA VAL A 232 29.77 -9.81 20.14
C VAL A 232 30.54 -11.12 20.12
N LYS A 233 29.96 -12.18 19.53
CA LYS A 233 30.63 -13.49 19.40
C LYS A 233 31.98 -13.38 18.69
N THR A 234 32.04 -12.66 17.56
CA THR A 234 33.27 -12.52 16.76
C THR A 234 34.37 -11.80 17.54
N VAL A 235 34.04 -10.76 18.31
CA VAL A 235 35.01 -10.01 19.10
C VAL A 235 35.51 -10.85 20.28
N LEU A 236 34.61 -11.55 20.97
CA LEU A 236 34.96 -12.41 22.11
C LEU A 236 35.82 -13.62 21.68
N GLU A 237 35.48 -14.29 20.58
CA GLU A 237 36.25 -15.45 20.07
C GLU A 237 37.67 -15.09 19.61
N ARG A 238 37.86 -13.91 19.00
CA ARG A 238 39.20 -13.46 18.59
C ARG A 238 40.09 -13.14 19.79
N ARG A 239 39.49 -12.84 20.95
CA ARG A 239 40.19 -12.34 22.14
C ARG A 239 40.35 -13.36 23.26
N SER A 240 39.54 -14.42 23.32
CA SER A 240 39.80 -15.56 24.22
C SER A 240 41.18 -16.21 23.98
N ARG A 241 41.80 -15.91 22.83
CA ARG A 241 43.18 -16.28 22.49
C ARG A 241 44.26 -15.33 23.05
N ARG A 242 43.94 -14.23 23.74
CA ARG A 242 44.92 -13.15 24.07
C ARG A 242 44.94 -12.58 25.52
N GLN A 243 44.01 -12.99 26.40
CA GLN A 243 43.99 -12.85 27.88
C GLN A 243 44.01 -11.45 28.60
N GLU A 244 43.49 -11.49 29.84
CA GLU A 244 43.67 -10.70 31.10
C GLU A 244 42.70 -9.61 31.60
N ASN A 245 41.94 -8.87 30.79
CA ASN A 245 40.95 -7.90 31.33
C ASN A 245 39.51 -8.20 30.86
N ALA A 246 38.97 -9.34 31.29
CA ALA A 246 37.73 -9.89 30.76
C ALA A 246 36.47 -9.02 31.03
N VAL A 247 36.31 -8.47 32.24
CA VAL A 247 35.03 -7.86 32.64
C VAL A 247 34.78 -6.50 31.96
N PHE A 248 35.70 -5.54 32.08
CA PHE A 248 35.54 -4.22 31.47
C PHE A 248 35.43 -4.31 29.94
N GLN A 249 36.15 -5.24 29.33
CA GLN A 249 36.12 -5.43 27.89
C GLN A 249 34.83 -6.08 27.40
N VAL A 250 34.32 -7.09 28.13
CA VAL A 250 33.00 -7.66 27.84
C VAL A 250 31.93 -6.57 27.96
N ALA A 251 31.99 -5.75 29.02
CA ALA A 251 31.09 -4.62 29.19
C ALA A 251 31.18 -3.62 28.02
N ALA A 252 32.38 -3.28 27.55
CA ALA A 252 32.56 -2.39 26.40
C ALA A 252 32.00 -2.98 25.09
N VAL A 253 32.22 -4.28 24.83
CA VAL A 253 31.67 -4.96 23.64
C VAL A 253 30.16 -5.04 23.68
N ILE A 254 29.58 -5.33 24.85
CA ILE A 254 28.14 -5.28 25.07
C ILE A 254 27.61 -3.85 24.87
N GLY A 255 28.32 -2.83 25.39
CA GLY A 255 27.97 -1.43 25.17
C GLY A 255 27.89 -1.05 23.69
N VAL A 256 28.87 -1.50 22.87
CA VAL A 256 28.82 -1.29 21.42
C VAL A 256 27.65 -2.03 20.78
N ALA A 257 27.36 -3.26 21.20
CA ALA A 257 26.22 -4.02 20.70
C ALA A 257 24.88 -3.33 21.02
N ILE A 258 24.75 -2.75 22.22
CA ILE A 258 23.60 -1.92 22.60
C ILE A 258 23.49 -0.69 21.71
N MET A 259 24.60 0.01 21.43
CA MET A 259 24.62 1.17 20.54
C MET A 259 24.21 0.83 19.09
N LEU A 260 24.44 -0.41 18.62
CA LEU A 260 23.96 -0.85 17.31
C LEU A 260 22.43 -1.06 17.28
N ILE A 261 21.85 -1.48 18.41
CA ILE A 261 20.41 -1.73 18.55
C ILE A 261 19.66 -0.41 18.85
N MET A 262 20.32 0.53 19.53
CA MET A 262 19.72 1.75 20.06
C MET A 262 18.95 2.58 19.03
N PRO A 263 19.45 2.87 17.80
CA PRO A 263 18.68 3.64 16.84
C PRO A 263 17.32 3.02 16.51
N MET A 264 17.26 1.69 16.41
CA MET A 264 16.02 0.97 16.16
C MET A 264 15.09 0.95 17.37
N ALA A 265 15.65 0.74 18.56
CA ALA A 265 14.89 0.78 19.79
C ALA A 265 14.30 2.17 20.04
N LEU A 266 15.08 3.23 19.81
CA LEU A 266 14.63 4.62 19.94
C LEU A 266 13.55 4.92 18.91
N MET A 267 13.76 4.64 17.63
CA MET A 267 12.78 4.94 16.58
C MET A 267 11.45 4.19 16.81
N THR A 268 11.51 2.89 17.12
CA THR A 268 10.32 2.08 17.42
C THR A 268 9.65 2.55 18.71
N GLY A 269 10.44 2.87 19.74
CA GLY A 269 9.96 3.39 21.01
C GLY A 269 9.30 4.76 20.88
N THR A 270 9.83 5.64 20.03
CA THR A 270 9.23 6.94 19.70
C THR A 270 7.88 6.75 19.02
N VAL A 271 7.79 5.86 18.04
CA VAL A 271 6.50 5.55 17.40
C VAL A 271 5.51 4.97 18.40
N ALA A 272 5.90 3.99 19.21
CA ALA A 272 5.02 3.43 20.24
C ALA A 272 4.60 4.46 21.30
N TYR A 273 5.51 5.36 21.69
CA TYR A 273 5.26 6.44 22.64
C TYR A 273 4.21 7.43 22.14
N PHE A 274 4.33 7.83 20.87
CA PHE A 274 3.37 8.73 20.22
C PHE A 274 2.07 8.03 19.88
N ASP A 275 2.12 6.78 19.41
CA ASP A 275 0.93 5.98 19.15
C ASP A 275 0.08 5.82 20.43
N ASN A 276 0.68 5.64 21.60
CA ASN A 276 -0.07 5.59 22.86
C ASN A 276 -0.61 6.95 23.35
N ARG A 277 -0.28 8.05 22.67
CA ARG A 277 -0.69 9.42 23.01
C ARG A 277 -1.53 10.09 21.93
N THR A 278 -1.55 9.51 20.73
CA THR A 278 -2.39 9.98 19.66
C THR A 278 -3.84 9.67 20.01
N ILE A 279 -4.70 10.53 19.51
CA ILE A 279 -6.13 10.37 19.60
C ILE A 279 -6.48 9.00 18.97
N LYS A 280 -7.17 8.13 19.71
CA LYS A 280 -7.55 6.76 19.26
C LYS A 280 -8.98 6.67 18.72
N GLU A 281 -9.76 7.71 18.98
CA GLU A 281 -11.14 7.90 18.52
C GLU A 281 -11.21 9.32 17.99
N PRO A 282 -11.81 9.58 16.81
CA PRO A 282 -11.88 10.94 16.28
C PRO A 282 -12.43 11.88 17.36
N PRO A 283 -11.87 13.10 17.54
CA PRO A 283 -12.37 14.01 18.56
C PRO A 283 -13.88 14.20 18.35
N ALA A 284 -14.69 14.29 19.41
CA ALA A 284 -16.16 14.42 19.28
C ALA A 284 -16.59 15.59 18.37
N MET A 285 -15.72 16.60 18.18
CA MET A 285 -15.92 17.66 17.20
C MET A 285 -15.75 17.24 15.74
N ALA A 286 -14.97 16.20 15.43
CA ALA A 286 -14.82 15.61 14.09
C ALA A 286 -16.03 14.78 13.65
N GLU A 287 -16.75 14.13 14.59
CA GLU A 287 -18.12 13.65 14.32
C GLU A 287 -19.10 14.81 14.08
N GLN A 288 -18.81 16.00 14.63
CA GLN A 288 -19.62 17.21 14.47
C GLN A 288 -19.11 18.18 13.38
N THR A 289 -18.17 17.77 12.53
CA THR A 289 -17.63 18.61 11.43
C THR A 289 -17.46 17.87 10.11
N GLN A 290 -18.36 16.95 9.79
CA GLN A 290 -19.19 17.38 8.68
C GLN A 290 -20.20 18.32 9.33
N PRO A 291 -20.40 19.56 8.83
CA PRO A 291 -21.69 20.20 9.10
C PRO A 291 -22.72 19.10 8.84
N GLN A 292 -23.81 19.06 9.60
CA GLN A 292 -24.99 18.41 9.08
C GLN A 292 -25.34 19.21 7.81
N GLN A 293 -24.62 18.93 6.71
CA GLN A 293 -24.90 19.45 5.41
C GLN A 293 -26.27 18.87 5.20
N SER A 294 -27.25 19.77 5.20
CA SER A 294 -28.56 19.39 4.75
C SER A 294 -28.32 18.68 3.41
N TYR A 295 -28.82 17.46 3.29
CA TYR A 295 -28.78 16.70 2.07
C TYR A 295 -30.20 16.27 1.76
N ALA A 296 -30.47 16.15 0.46
CA ALA A 296 -31.79 15.83 0.00
C ALA A 296 -32.09 14.36 0.33
N GLN A 297 -33.17 14.11 1.07
CA GLN A 297 -33.63 12.75 1.41
C GLN A 297 -34.07 11.95 0.18
N SER A 298 -34.48 12.67 -0.87
CA SER A 298 -34.83 12.13 -2.18
C SER A 298 -34.35 13.09 -3.25
N TYR A 299 -33.77 12.59 -4.33
CA TYR A 299 -33.38 13.43 -5.47
C TYR A 299 -33.19 12.61 -6.75
N GLU A 300 -33.30 13.30 -7.87
CA GLU A 300 -32.99 12.82 -9.21
C GLU A 300 -32.01 13.79 -9.86
N MET A 301 -30.90 13.27 -10.39
CA MET A 301 -29.94 14.09 -11.12
C MET A 301 -29.19 13.32 -12.20
N VAL A 302 -28.58 14.07 -13.11
CA VAL A 302 -27.65 13.59 -14.13
C VAL A 302 -26.35 14.37 -14.01
N ILE A 303 -25.23 13.64 -14.00
CA ILE A 303 -23.88 14.18 -14.02
C ILE A 303 -23.26 13.85 -15.38
N GLU A 304 -22.84 14.88 -16.12
CA GLU A 304 -22.21 14.72 -17.43
C GLU A 304 -20.70 14.92 -17.34
N THR A 305 -19.94 13.96 -17.88
CA THR A 305 -18.48 13.97 -17.94
C THR A 305 -18.02 13.56 -19.34
N GLY A 306 -17.80 14.52 -20.23
CA GLY A 306 -17.39 14.23 -21.61
C GLY A 306 -18.52 13.56 -22.42
N ASN A 307 -18.31 12.30 -22.82
CA ASN A 307 -19.32 11.49 -23.53
C ASN A 307 -20.08 10.50 -22.61
N GLN A 308 -19.88 10.62 -21.30
CA GLN A 308 -20.50 9.78 -20.29
C GLN A 308 -21.55 10.58 -19.50
N SER A 309 -22.72 9.97 -19.28
CA SER A 309 -23.74 10.46 -18.34
C SER A 309 -23.91 9.48 -17.19
N ILE A 310 -24.08 10.01 -15.98
CA ILE A 310 -24.38 9.23 -14.78
C ILE A 310 -25.71 9.73 -14.23
N HIS A 311 -26.74 8.90 -14.35
CA HIS A 311 -28.06 9.17 -13.81
C HIS A 311 -28.17 8.58 -12.41
N LEU A 312 -28.64 9.39 -11.46
CA LEU A 312 -28.76 9.01 -10.06
C LEU A 312 -30.18 9.28 -9.57
N TRP A 313 -30.77 8.28 -8.94
CA TRP A 313 -32.01 8.40 -8.18
C TRP A 313 -31.78 7.87 -6.78
N ALA A 314 -32.12 8.67 -5.78
CA ALA A 314 -32.08 8.25 -4.39
C ALA A 314 -33.38 8.64 -3.70
N ARG A 315 -33.89 7.79 -2.82
CA ARG A 315 -35.13 8.03 -2.07
C ARG A 315 -35.04 7.47 -0.66
N ASN A 316 -35.55 8.22 0.31
CA ASN A 316 -35.65 7.86 1.73
C ASN A 316 -34.30 7.44 2.33
N ILE A 317 -33.24 8.18 2.00
CA ILE A 317 -31.84 7.86 2.29
C ILE A 317 -31.60 7.46 3.75
N ASP A 318 -32.24 8.13 4.72
CA ASP A 318 -31.96 7.91 6.14
C ASP A 318 -32.59 6.64 6.73
N ASN A 319 -33.71 6.19 6.17
CA ASN A 319 -34.55 5.20 6.84
C ASN A 319 -34.72 3.93 5.99
N GLU A 320 -35.10 4.09 4.73
CA GLU A 320 -35.44 2.99 3.83
C GLU A 320 -34.87 3.27 2.43
N PRO A 321 -33.53 3.34 2.28
CA PRO A 321 -32.90 3.85 1.07
C PRO A 321 -33.21 3.00 -0.16
N TYR A 322 -33.77 3.64 -1.18
CA TYR A 322 -33.76 3.13 -2.55
C TYR A 322 -32.76 3.93 -3.36
N PHE A 323 -31.96 3.23 -4.16
CA PHE A 323 -30.93 3.87 -4.96
C PHE A 323 -30.89 3.24 -6.35
N ARG A 324 -30.78 4.06 -7.38
CA ARG A 324 -30.47 3.63 -8.74
C ARG A 324 -29.37 4.49 -9.31
N GLN A 325 -28.43 3.83 -9.97
CA GLN A 325 -27.41 4.48 -10.77
C GLN A 325 -27.39 3.84 -12.15
N MET A 326 -27.45 4.66 -13.18
CA MET A 326 -27.29 4.25 -14.57
C MET A 326 -26.13 5.04 -15.17
N ILE A 327 -25.23 4.33 -15.86
CA ILE A 327 -24.12 4.94 -16.59
C ILE A 327 -24.36 4.70 -18.07
N GLU A 328 -24.38 5.78 -18.84
CA GLU A 328 -24.38 5.72 -20.29
C GLU A 328 -23.08 6.28 -20.85
N VAL A 329 -22.63 5.70 -21.96
CA VAL A 329 -21.49 6.18 -22.73
C VAL A 329 -21.94 6.26 -24.18
N ASP A 330 -21.79 7.44 -24.80
CA ASP A 330 -22.27 7.70 -26.16
C ASP A 330 -23.78 7.42 -26.33
N GLY A 331 -24.56 7.54 -25.25
CA GLY A 331 -26.01 7.30 -25.21
C GLY A 331 -26.43 5.82 -25.08
N GLU A 332 -25.47 4.91 -24.89
CA GLU A 332 -25.77 3.50 -24.61
C GLU A 332 -25.51 3.17 -23.13
N THR A 333 -26.46 2.49 -22.48
CA THR A 333 -26.30 2.05 -21.08
C THR A 333 -25.23 0.97 -20.96
N VAL A 334 -24.15 1.27 -20.25
CA VAL A 334 -23.02 0.34 -20.05
C VAL A 334 -23.03 -0.32 -18.68
N SER A 335 -23.68 0.29 -17.69
CA SER A 335 -23.81 -0.24 -16.35
C SER A 335 -25.04 0.30 -15.65
N GLU A 336 -25.67 -0.56 -14.86
CA GLU A 336 -26.79 -0.16 -14.03
C GLU A 336 -26.70 -0.82 -12.64
N LYS A 337 -27.12 -0.09 -11.61
CA LYS A 337 -27.20 -0.58 -10.24
C LYS A 337 -28.52 -0.15 -9.64
N ILE A 338 -29.24 -1.08 -9.00
CA ILE A 338 -30.48 -0.80 -8.28
C ILE A 338 -30.39 -1.45 -6.91
N TYR A 339 -30.52 -0.66 -5.85
CA TYR A 339 -30.66 -1.16 -4.49
C TYR A 339 -32.07 -0.94 -3.98
N ARG A 340 -32.61 -1.98 -3.33
CA ARG A 340 -33.94 -1.98 -2.75
C ARG A 340 -33.87 -2.37 -1.28
N TYR A 341 -34.10 -1.40 -0.39
CA TYR A 341 -34.03 -1.62 1.05
C TYR A 341 -34.95 -2.74 1.55
N SER A 342 -36.19 -2.79 1.03
CA SER A 342 -37.18 -3.81 1.40
C SER A 342 -36.71 -5.25 1.14
N GLU A 343 -35.82 -5.44 0.17
CA GLU A 343 -35.28 -6.74 -0.22
C GLU A 343 -33.88 -6.99 0.31
N ARG A 344 -33.22 -5.95 0.85
CA ARG A 344 -31.78 -5.92 1.18
C ARG A 344 -30.93 -6.49 0.05
N ALA A 345 -31.25 -6.07 -1.17
CA ALA A 345 -30.65 -6.61 -2.39
C ALA A 345 -30.12 -5.51 -3.30
N LEU A 346 -28.93 -5.76 -3.84
CA LEU A 346 -28.31 -4.97 -4.91
C LEU A 346 -28.40 -5.75 -6.21
N TYR A 347 -29.04 -5.14 -7.20
CA TYR A 347 -29.10 -5.59 -8.58
C TYR A 347 -28.04 -4.85 -9.39
N VAL A 348 -27.23 -5.58 -10.15
CA VAL A 348 -26.17 -5.00 -10.97
C VAL A 348 -26.30 -5.53 -12.38
N ALA A 349 -26.41 -4.62 -13.34
CA ALA A 349 -26.33 -4.89 -14.78
C ALA A 349 -24.99 -4.40 -15.31
N GLN A 350 -24.27 -5.26 -16.03
CA GLN A 350 -23.02 -4.91 -16.72
C GLN A 350 -22.98 -5.58 -18.08
N LEU A 351 -22.28 -4.97 -19.03
CA LEU A 351 -22.05 -5.55 -20.35
C LEU A 351 -21.22 -6.83 -20.24
N ASP A 352 -21.69 -7.90 -20.86
CA ASP A 352 -20.93 -9.12 -21.06
C ASP A 352 -19.98 -9.02 -22.27
N ALA A 353 -19.34 -10.15 -22.63
CA ALA A 353 -18.44 -10.22 -23.77
C ALA A 353 -19.12 -9.96 -25.12
N ASP A 354 -20.44 -10.11 -25.18
CA ASP A 354 -21.28 -9.93 -26.37
C ASP A 354 -22.00 -8.56 -26.35
N MET A 355 -21.61 -7.66 -25.43
CA MET A 355 -22.17 -6.31 -25.24
C MET A 355 -23.66 -6.33 -24.86
N ASN A 356 -24.12 -7.37 -24.17
CA ASN A 356 -25.47 -7.42 -23.59
C ASN A 356 -25.41 -7.11 -22.10
N LEU A 357 -26.39 -6.36 -21.59
CA LEU A 357 -26.52 -6.11 -20.15
C LEU A 357 -26.99 -7.38 -19.44
N VAL A 358 -26.11 -7.98 -18.63
CA VAL A 358 -26.42 -9.15 -17.81
C VAL A 358 -26.68 -8.70 -16.38
N TRP A 359 -27.86 -9.03 -15.87
CA TRP A 359 -28.27 -8.72 -14.51
C TRP A 359 -27.80 -9.77 -13.51
N SER A 360 -27.40 -9.29 -12.35
CA SER A 360 -26.98 -10.11 -11.21
C SER A 360 -27.60 -9.57 -9.93
N LYS A 361 -27.85 -10.45 -8.96
CA LYS A 361 -28.42 -10.09 -7.66
C LYS A 361 -27.46 -10.48 -6.54
N ILE A 362 -27.25 -9.56 -5.61
CA ILE A 362 -26.54 -9.79 -4.37
C ILE A 362 -27.52 -9.54 -3.21
N GLU A 363 -27.68 -10.53 -2.33
CA GLU A 363 -28.63 -10.50 -1.22
C GLU A 363 -27.96 -10.23 0.12
N ASN A 364 -28.73 -9.74 1.09
CA ASN A 364 -28.31 -9.45 2.47
C ASN A 364 -27.22 -8.36 2.54
N ILE A 365 -27.33 -7.35 1.69
CA ILE A 365 -26.46 -6.18 1.72
C ILE A 365 -27.09 -5.10 2.61
N GLU A 366 -26.31 -4.58 3.56
CA GLU A 366 -26.71 -3.41 4.34
C GLU A 366 -26.34 -2.10 3.61
N PRO A 367 -27.10 -0.99 3.80
CA PRO A 367 -26.84 0.28 3.12
C PRO A 367 -25.39 0.79 3.26
N GLU A 368 -24.80 0.60 4.45
CA GLU A 368 -23.44 1.03 4.77
C GLU A 368 -22.39 0.27 3.93
N GLU A 369 -22.65 -0.99 3.58
CA GLU A 369 -21.72 -1.84 2.83
C GLU A 369 -21.61 -1.43 1.36
N MET A 370 -22.62 -0.73 0.82
CA MET A 370 -22.60 -0.21 -0.55
C MET A 370 -21.94 1.16 -0.67
N GLY A 371 -21.58 1.80 0.46
CA GLY A 371 -21.15 3.19 0.44
C GLY A 371 -22.28 4.16 0.14
N ILE A 372 -23.53 3.90 0.58
CA ILE A 372 -24.62 4.89 0.48
C ILE A 372 -24.21 6.23 1.09
N LEU A 373 -23.36 6.23 2.11
CA LEU A 373 -22.75 7.45 2.67
C LEU A 373 -22.08 8.33 1.61
N ASP A 374 -21.43 7.77 0.59
CA ASP A 374 -20.81 8.56 -0.49
C ASP A 374 -21.87 9.19 -1.39
N VAL A 375 -23.02 8.53 -1.57
CA VAL A 375 -24.21 9.04 -2.28
C VAL A 375 -24.90 10.16 -1.50
N VAL A 376 -24.86 10.09 -0.16
CA VAL A 376 -25.41 11.11 0.75
C VAL A 376 -24.53 12.37 0.76
N ILE A 377 -23.22 12.18 0.92
CA ILE A 377 -22.27 13.27 1.20
C ILE A 377 -21.92 14.07 -0.06
N GLY A 378 -21.91 13.44 -1.24
CA GLY A 378 -21.67 14.15 -2.50
C GLY A 378 -22.96 14.58 -3.19
N PRO A 379 -23.57 13.72 -4.02
CA PRO A 379 -24.73 14.09 -4.83
C PRO A 379 -25.96 14.56 -4.02
N GLY A 380 -26.24 13.96 -2.86
CA GLY A 380 -27.34 14.39 -1.98
C GLY A 380 -27.14 15.79 -1.39
N ALA A 381 -25.91 16.13 -1.03
CA ALA A 381 -25.55 17.48 -0.57
C ALA A 381 -25.63 18.49 -1.73
N TRP A 382 -25.22 18.12 -2.95
CA TRP A 382 -25.37 18.97 -4.13
C TRP A 382 -26.86 19.23 -4.44
N ALA A 383 -27.69 18.20 -4.42
CA ALA A 383 -29.13 18.32 -4.64
C ALA A 383 -29.76 19.33 -3.67
N GLU A 384 -29.47 19.22 -2.38
CA GLU A 384 -29.97 20.15 -1.37
C GLU A 384 -29.43 21.58 -1.54
N GLN A 385 -28.12 21.71 -1.77
CA GLN A 385 -27.44 23.01 -1.82
C GLN A 385 -27.85 23.83 -3.04
N TYR A 386 -27.91 23.18 -4.21
CA TYR A 386 -28.09 23.86 -5.50
C TYR A 386 -29.54 23.86 -5.99
N GLY A 387 -30.37 22.92 -5.52
CA GLY A 387 -31.76 22.79 -5.95
C GLY A 387 -31.90 22.34 -7.40
N THR A 388 -33.14 22.25 -7.89
CA THR A 388 -33.43 21.83 -9.27
C THR A 388 -32.87 22.80 -10.31
N GLY A 389 -32.30 22.28 -11.40
CA GLY A 389 -31.74 23.06 -12.50
C GLY A 389 -30.42 22.51 -13.02
N GLU A 390 -29.84 23.21 -13.99
CA GLU A 390 -28.52 22.94 -14.53
C GLU A 390 -27.47 23.73 -13.75
N HIS A 391 -26.41 23.05 -13.32
CA HIS A 391 -25.34 23.60 -12.48
C HIS A 391 -23.97 23.15 -12.97
N GLN A 392 -22.96 23.96 -12.69
CA GLN A 392 -21.56 23.60 -12.85
C GLN A 392 -20.96 23.41 -11.46
N ILE A 393 -20.71 22.15 -11.09
CA ILE A 393 -20.26 21.77 -9.75
C ILE A 393 -18.92 21.04 -9.90
N GLU A 394 -17.85 21.61 -9.32
CA GLU A 394 -16.50 21.01 -9.37
C GLU A 394 -16.01 20.70 -10.82
N GLY A 395 -16.42 21.52 -11.79
CA GLY A 395 -16.07 21.34 -13.20
C GLY A 395 -16.92 20.30 -13.95
N LEU A 396 -17.93 19.73 -13.29
CA LEU A 396 -18.90 18.82 -13.87
C LEU A 396 -20.20 19.56 -14.21
N GLN A 397 -20.81 19.21 -15.34
CA GLN A 397 -22.16 19.66 -15.66
C GLN A 397 -23.15 18.73 -14.93
N VAL A 398 -23.95 19.29 -14.03
CA VAL A 398 -24.91 18.54 -13.20
C VAL A 398 -26.30 19.11 -13.41
N THR A 399 -27.24 18.25 -13.80
CA THR A 399 -28.65 18.61 -13.95
C THR A 399 -29.46 17.93 -12.85
N ILE A 400 -30.02 18.72 -11.94
CA ILE A 400 -30.86 18.25 -10.84
C ILE A 400 -32.33 18.38 -11.26
N TYR A 401 -33.02 17.26 -11.39
CA TYR A 401 -34.43 17.23 -11.83
C TYR A 401 -35.40 17.39 -10.67
N SER A 402 -35.11 16.77 -9.52
CA SER A 402 -35.96 16.83 -8.34
C SER A 402 -35.16 16.80 -7.04
N VAL A 403 -35.68 17.46 -6.01
CA VAL A 403 -35.09 17.55 -4.66
C VAL A 403 -36.23 17.47 -3.63
N GLY A 404 -36.18 16.48 -2.75
CA GLY A 404 -37.19 16.24 -1.72
C GLY A 404 -38.53 15.70 -2.24
N GLU A 405 -38.69 15.52 -3.55
CA GLU A 405 -39.90 14.99 -4.15
C GLU A 405 -39.95 13.45 -4.10
N ALA A 406 -41.16 12.91 -4.15
CA ALA A 406 -41.35 11.46 -4.18
C ALA A 406 -40.98 10.90 -5.55
N ILE A 407 -39.96 10.03 -5.58
CA ILE A 407 -39.58 9.28 -6.77
C ILE A 407 -40.47 8.05 -6.90
N ALA A 408 -41.00 7.83 -8.10
CA ALA A 408 -41.92 6.73 -8.39
C ALA A 408 -41.27 5.36 -8.21
N ASP A 409 -42.03 4.35 -7.77
CA ASP A 409 -41.51 3.01 -7.47
C ASP A 409 -40.95 2.31 -8.71
N GLU A 410 -41.50 2.62 -9.89
CA GLU A 410 -41.11 2.08 -11.18
C GLU A 410 -39.64 2.37 -11.51
N VAL A 411 -39.09 3.48 -10.99
CA VAL A 411 -37.67 3.82 -11.15
C VAL A 411 -36.77 2.77 -10.51
N PHE A 412 -37.21 2.10 -9.45
CA PHE A 412 -36.39 1.10 -8.74
C PHE A 412 -36.76 -0.34 -9.09
N GLN A 413 -37.54 -0.56 -10.15
CA GLN A 413 -37.81 -1.89 -10.67
C GLN A 413 -36.74 -2.31 -11.68
N ILE A 414 -36.35 -3.58 -11.62
CA ILE A 414 -35.56 -4.19 -12.70
C ILE A 414 -36.46 -4.37 -13.93
N PRO A 415 -35.91 -4.36 -15.17
CA PRO A 415 -36.69 -4.66 -16.37
C PRO A 415 -37.39 -6.02 -16.25
N GLU A 416 -38.62 -6.15 -16.76
CA GLU A 416 -39.40 -7.40 -16.66
C GLU A 416 -38.69 -8.61 -17.31
N GLU A 417 -37.85 -8.36 -18.32
CA GLU A 417 -37.09 -9.39 -19.01
C GLU A 417 -35.75 -9.73 -18.33
N ALA A 418 -35.41 -9.06 -17.23
CA ALA A 418 -34.21 -9.35 -16.47
C ALA A 418 -34.40 -10.61 -15.61
N GLU A 419 -33.59 -11.66 -15.88
CA GLU A 419 -33.43 -12.81 -14.99
C GLU A 419 -32.12 -12.68 -14.20
N PRO A 420 -32.12 -11.97 -13.05
CA PRO A 420 -30.88 -11.70 -12.33
C PRO A 420 -30.28 -12.99 -11.78
N MET A 421 -29.04 -13.28 -12.19
CA MET A 421 -28.33 -14.44 -11.66
C MET A 421 -27.83 -14.18 -10.24
N PRO A 422 -27.94 -15.14 -9.31
CA PRO A 422 -27.39 -14.98 -7.96
C PRO A 422 -25.86 -14.88 -8.05
N MET A 423 -25.31 -13.77 -7.56
CA MET A 423 -23.87 -13.63 -7.42
C MET A 423 -23.45 -14.36 -6.14
N ARG A 424 -22.57 -15.35 -6.26
CA ARG A 424 -21.97 -15.97 -5.05
C ARG A 424 -20.96 -14.97 -4.48
N PRO A 425 -21.03 -14.66 -3.18
CA PRO A 425 -20.11 -13.73 -2.52
C PRO A 425 -18.64 -14.19 -2.63
#